data_AF-A0A527D0Q3-F1
#
_entry.id   AF-A0A527D0Q3-F1
#
_cell.length_a   1.000
_cell.length_b   1.000
_cell.length_c   1.000
_cell.angle_alpha   90.00
_cell.angle_beta   90.00
_cell.angle_gamma   90.00
#
_symmetry.space_group_name_H-M   'P 1'
#
loop_
_entity.id
_entity.type
_entity.pdbx_description
1 polymer ?
#
loop_
_entity_poly.entity_id
_entity_poly.type
_entity_poly.pdbx_seq_one_letter_code
_entity_poly.pdbx_strand_id
1 'polypeptide(L)'
;MGALTLDVRLDGFSEPIGILARDDNGGVAYAYRPDYVANPEAVALSLSLPLTDEPYGDVAARPFFDNLLQERDGALADIMAREGLARDDVAGLLS
;
A
#
# COMPACT_ATOMS: atom_id res chain seq x y z
N MET A 1 15.09 17.65 -3.15
CA MET A 1 14.92 16.58 -2.16
C MET A 1 13.49 16.62 -1.73
N GLY A 2 12.71 15.61 -2.10
CA GLY A 2 11.27 15.62 -1.89
C GLY A 2 10.88 14.31 -1.26
N ALA A 3 10.79 14.29 0.07
CA ALA A 3 10.14 13.20 0.76
C ALA A 3 8.72 13.06 0.18
N LEU A 4 8.39 11.89 -0.33
CA LEU A 4 7.07 11.60 -0.86
C LEU A 4 6.19 11.18 0.31
N THR A 5 5.07 11.87 0.48
CA THR A 5 4.08 11.53 1.50
C THR A 5 2.78 11.09 0.83
N LEU A 6 2.25 9.96 1.28
CA LEU A 6 0.99 9.39 0.78
C LEU A 6 0.01 9.26 1.95
N ASP A 7 -1.23 9.66 1.72
CA ASP A 7 -2.32 9.36 2.64
C ASP A 7 -2.70 7.88 2.55
N VAL A 8 -2.75 7.20 3.69
CA VAL A 8 -3.22 5.82 3.81
C VAL A 8 -4.69 5.85 4.20
N ARG A 9 -5.53 5.14 3.46
CA ARG A 9 -6.99 5.09 3.65
C ARG A 9 -7.42 3.66 3.88
N LEU A 10 -8.40 3.48 4.77
CA LEU A 10 -8.99 2.19 5.08
C LEU A 10 -10.49 2.24 4.79
N ASP A 11 -11.01 1.18 4.18
CA ASP A 11 -12.46 1.07 3.93
C ASP A 11 -13.23 1.10 5.25
N GLY A 12 -14.39 1.77 5.24
CA GLY A 12 -15.14 2.10 6.45
C GLY A 12 -14.76 3.44 7.10
N PHE A 13 -13.67 4.08 6.68
CA PHE A 13 -13.29 5.42 7.16
C PHE A 13 -13.28 6.45 6.02
N SER A 14 -13.94 7.58 6.25
CA SER A 14 -14.03 8.68 5.26
C SER A 14 -12.78 9.56 5.22
N GLU A 15 -12.01 9.61 6.30
CA GLU A 15 -10.76 10.34 6.38
C GLU A 15 -9.56 9.38 6.25
N PRO A 16 -8.37 9.85 5.81
CA PRO A 16 -7.17 9.06 5.89
C PRO A 16 -6.91 8.60 7.32
N ILE A 17 -6.41 7.37 7.47
CA ILE A 17 -6.12 6.79 8.78
C ILE A 17 -4.67 7.06 9.24
N GLY A 18 -3.81 7.45 8.30
CA GLY A 18 -2.39 7.60 8.53
C GLY A 18 -1.66 8.18 7.32
N ILE A 19 -0.37 8.37 7.48
CA ILE A 19 0.52 8.92 6.47
C ILE A 19 1.70 7.96 6.31
N LEU A 20 2.00 7.60 5.05
CA LEU A 20 3.20 6.89 4.66
C LEU A 20 4.18 7.89 4.05
N ALA A 21 5.33 8.07 4.67
CA ALA A 21 6.43 8.87 4.16
C ALA A 21 7.48 7.95 3.53
N ARG A 22 8.07 8.39 2.42
CA ARG A 22 9.22 7.76 1.77
C ARG A 22 10.34 8.77 1.65
N ASP A 23 11.52 8.39 2.11
CA ASP A 23 12.73 9.19 1.96
C ASP A 23 13.41 8.97 0.60
N ASP A 24 14.46 9.76 0.35
CA ASP A 24 15.21 9.71 -0.92
C ASP A 24 16.01 8.39 -1.09
N ASN A 25 16.35 7.71 0.00
CA ASN A 25 17.02 6.41 -0.01
C ASN A 25 16.04 5.23 -0.18
N GLY A 26 14.75 5.53 -0.29
CA GLY A 26 13.68 4.55 -0.38
C GLY A 26 13.30 3.91 0.94
N GLY A 27 13.75 4.46 2.07
CA GLY A 27 13.24 4.15 3.40
C GLY A 27 11.79 4.61 3.53
N VAL A 28 10.97 3.82 4.22
CA VAL A 28 9.57 4.17 4.48
C VAL A 28 9.32 4.40 5.96
N ALA A 29 8.39 5.27 6.30
CA ALA A 29 7.93 5.46 7.67
C ALA A 29 6.41 5.66 7.66
N TYR A 30 5.72 5.09 8.63
CA TYR A 30 4.27 5.15 8.71
C TYR A 30 3.83 5.68 10.06
N ALA A 31 2.86 6.58 10.08
CA ALA A 31 2.25 7.06 11.31
C ALA A 31 0.73 7.08 11.16
N TYR A 32 0.01 6.60 12.18
CA TYR A 32 -1.42 6.83 12.26
C TYR A 32 -1.70 8.31 12.50
N ARG A 33 -2.85 8.78 12.02
CA ARG A 33 -3.31 10.14 12.30
C ARG A 33 -3.79 10.22 13.75
N PRO A 34 -3.50 11.31 14.49
CA PRO A 34 -3.95 11.45 15.88
C PRO A 34 -5.47 11.36 16.03
N ASP A 35 -6.22 11.93 15.08
CA ASP A 35 -7.68 11.85 15.03
C ASP A 35 -8.18 10.41 14.80
N TYR A 36 -7.44 9.60 14.04
CA TYR A 36 -7.74 8.19 13.86
C TYR A 36 -7.46 7.39 15.13
N VAL A 37 -6.30 7.60 15.79
CA VAL A 37 -5.95 6.91 17.04
C VAL A 37 -6.95 7.22 18.16
N ALA A 38 -7.47 8.46 18.20
CA ALA A 38 -8.47 8.87 19.18
C ALA A 38 -9.88 8.32 18.91
N ASN A 39 -10.13 7.73 17.74
CA ASN A 39 -11.43 7.19 17.38
C ASN A 39 -11.66 5.83 18.06
N PRO A 40 -12.72 5.65 18.87
CA PRO A 40 -13.00 4.36 19.53
C PRO A 40 -13.33 3.22 18.56
N GLU A 41 -13.70 3.53 17.31
CA GLU A 41 -13.96 2.55 16.26
C GLU A 41 -12.72 2.24 15.42
N ALA A 42 -11.58 2.88 15.69
CA ALA A 42 -10.36 2.66 14.93
C ALA A 42 -9.83 1.23 15.10
N VAL A 43 -9.26 0.72 14.00
CA VAL A 43 -8.70 -0.62 13.95
C VAL A 43 -7.25 -0.54 13.50
N ALA A 44 -6.42 -1.46 13.98
CA ALA A 44 -5.06 -1.58 13.50
C ALA A 44 -5.04 -2.03 12.03
N LEU A 45 -4.16 -1.42 11.24
CA LEU A 45 -3.93 -1.79 9.85
C LEU A 45 -3.37 -3.20 9.71
N SER A 46 -2.56 -3.63 10.69
CA SER A 46 -1.97 -4.97 10.76
C SER A 46 -1.63 -5.33 12.20
N LEU A 47 -1.52 -6.62 12.50
CA LEU A 47 -0.96 -7.11 13.76
C LEU A 47 0.51 -6.67 13.97
N SER A 48 1.25 -6.43 12.87
CA SER A 48 2.62 -5.92 12.91
C SER A 48 2.70 -4.39 13.04
N LEU A 49 1.57 -3.70 12.86
CA LEU A 49 1.44 -2.24 12.96
C LEU A 49 0.23 -1.92 13.86
N PRO A 50 0.29 -2.24 15.17
CA PRO A 50 -0.82 -1.97 16.09
C PRO A 50 -1.21 -0.48 16.10
N LEU A 51 -2.44 -0.17 16.51
CA LEU A 51 -2.87 1.23 16.61
C LEU A 51 -2.13 1.93 17.75
N THR A 52 -1.28 2.91 17.43
CA THR A 52 -0.51 3.73 18.39
C THR A 52 -0.29 5.13 17.81
N ASP A 53 -0.01 6.11 18.67
CA ASP A 53 0.38 7.47 18.26
C ASP A 53 1.85 7.57 17.82
N GLU A 54 2.66 6.55 18.10
CA GLU A 54 4.07 6.52 17.75
C GLU A 54 4.30 6.13 16.28
N PRO A 55 5.22 6.81 15.56
CA PRO A 55 5.52 6.47 14.18
C PRO A 55 6.34 5.17 14.07
N TYR A 56 6.03 4.37 13.06
CA TYR A 56 6.78 3.20 12.63
C TYR A 56 7.87 3.61 11.64
N GLY A 57 9.12 3.22 11.95
CA GLY A 57 10.23 3.35 11.02
C GLY A 57 10.26 2.25 9.95
N ASP A 58 11.26 2.33 9.07
CA ASP A 58 11.41 1.48 7.88
C ASP A 58 11.31 -0.01 8.17
N VAL A 59 12.03 -0.50 9.18
CA VAL A 59 12.06 -1.94 9.51
C VAL A 59 10.68 -2.48 9.87
N ALA A 60 9.83 -1.69 10.51
CA ALA A 60 8.49 -2.11 10.93
C ALA A 60 7.44 -1.90 9.82
N ALA A 61 7.50 -0.77 9.11
CA ALA A 61 6.53 -0.42 8.07
C ALA A 61 6.76 -1.21 6.78
N ARG A 62 8.02 -1.38 6.35
CA ARG A 62 8.38 -1.96 5.04
C ARG A 62 7.75 -3.32 4.76
N PRO A 63 7.82 -4.33 5.65
CA PRO A 63 7.26 -5.66 5.34
C PRO A 63 5.76 -5.63 5.02
N PHE A 64 5.01 -4.76 5.71
CA PHE A 64 3.57 -4.64 5.47
C PHE A 64 3.27 -4.00 4.11
N PHE A 65 3.89 -2.86 3.80
CA PHE A 65 3.62 -2.14 2.55
C PHE A 65 4.20 -2.84 1.32
N ASP A 66 5.35 -3.52 1.44
CA ASP A 66 5.92 -4.31 0.35
C ASP A 66 5.01 -5.50 -0.02
N ASN A 67 4.42 -6.17 0.98
CA ASN A 67 3.47 -7.26 0.74
C ASN A 67 2.21 -6.77 0.00
N LEU A 68 1.65 -5.62 0.39
CA LEU A 68 0.48 -5.04 -0.29
C LEU A 68 0.75 -4.68 -1.76
N LEU A 69 1.96 -4.18 -2.06
CA LEU A 69 2.36 -3.88 -3.45
C LEU A 69 2.44 -5.18 -4.26
N GLN A 70 3.10 -6.20 -3.72
CA GLN A 70 3.25 -7.50 -4.38
C GLN A 70 1.91 -8.20 -4.62
N GLU A 71 0.95 -8.13 -3.70
CA GLU A 71 -0.38 -8.73 -3.90
C GLU A 71 -1.14 -8.05 -5.04
N ARG A 72 -1.01 -6.73 -5.22
CA ARG A 72 -1.64 -6.00 -6.33
C ARG A 72 -0.99 -6.33 -7.67
N ASP A 73 0.33 -6.37 -7.72
CA ASP A 73 1.07 -6.73 -8.94
C ASP A 73 0.87 -8.22 -9.29
N GLY A 74 0.80 -9.09 -8.28
CA GLY A 74 0.51 -10.51 -8.42
C GLY A 74 -0.90 -10.78 -8.93
N ALA A 75 -1.91 -10.06 -8.44
CA ALA A 75 -3.29 -10.17 -8.93
C ALA A 75 -3.42 -9.68 -10.38
N LEU A 76 -2.74 -8.59 -10.76
CA LEU A 76 -2.71 -8.14 -12.16
C LEU A 76 -1.97 -9.13 -13.06
N ALA A 77 -0.87 -9.71 -12.60
CA ALA A 77 -0.14 -10.77 -13.31
C ALA A 77 -0.97 -12.06 -13.44
N ASP A 78 -1.71 -12.44 -12.41
CA ASP A 78 -2.63 -13.59 -12.40
C ASP A 78 -3.82 -13.35 -13.33
N ILE A 79 -4.42 -12.16 -13.33
CA ILE A 79 -5.48 -11.78 -14.29
C ILE A 79 -4.93 -11.77 -15.71
N MET A 80 -3.74 -11.21 -15.96
CA MET A 80 -3.11 -11.25 -17.28
C MET A 80 -2.80 -12.68 -17.74
N ALA A 81 -2.39 -13.56 -16.83
CA ALA A 81 -2.12 -14.97 -17.11
C ALA A 81 -3.42 -15.79 -17.31
N ARG A 82 -4.49 -15.46 -16.61
CA ARG A 82 -5.80 -16.15 -16.68
C ARG A 82 -6.67 -15.69 -17.85
N GLU A 83 -6.60 -14.42 -18.23
CA GLU A 83 -7.33 -13.87 -19.38
C GLU A 83 -6.64 -14.12 -20.72
N GLY A 84 -5.49 -14.81 -20.74
CA GLY A 84 -4.88 -15.28 -21.98
C GLY A 84 -4.58 -14.16 -22.99
N LEU A 85 -4.26 -12.94 -22.53
CA LEU A 85 -3.74 -11.87 -23.38
C LEU A 85 -2.26 -12.17 -23.67
N ALA A 86 -2.06 -13.26 -24.42
CA ALA A 86 -0.81 -13.52 -25.10
C ALA A 86 -0.54 -12.33 -26.01
N ARG A 87 0.62 -11.72 -25.80
CA ARG A 87 1.17 -10.61 -26.57
C ARG A 87 1.55 -10.98 -28.01
N ASP A 88 1.03 -12.04 -28.59
CA ASP A 88 1.52 -12.58 -29.86
C ASP A 88 0.37 -13.18 -30.67
N ASP A 89 -0.42 -12.34 -31.35
CA ASP A 89 -0.89 -12.61 -32.74
C ASP A 89 -1.76 -11.50 -33.41
N VAL A 90 -1.63 -10.22 -33.04
CA VAL A 90 -2.31 -9.14 -33.82
C VAL A 90 -1.68 -8.96 -35.21
N ALA A 91 -0.47 -9.50 -35.44
CA ALA A 91 0.20 -9.46 -36.74
C ALA A 91 -0.32 -10.53 -37.75
N GLY A 92 -1.13 -11.50 -37.32
CA GLY A 92 -1.68 -12.55 -38.18
C GLY A 92 -3.03 -12.23 -38.85
N LEU A 93 -3.67 -11.11 -38.51
CA LEU A 93 -5.02 -10.74 -38.98
C LEU A 93 -5.04 -9.71 -40.13
N LEU A 94 -3.89 -9.49 -40.79
CA LEU A 94 -3.77 -8.64 -42.00
C LEU A 94 -3.26 -9.40 -43.23
N SER A 95 -3.53 -10.70 -43.34
CA SER A 95 -3.36 -11.47 -44.58
C SER A 95 -4.67 -12.06 -45.08
#